data_AF-A0A235ID74-F1
#
_entry.id   AF-A0A235ID74-F1
#
_cell.length_a   1.000
_cell.length_b   1.000
_cell.length_c   1.000
_cell.angle_alpha   90.00
_cell.angle_beta   90.00
_cell.angle_gamma   90.00
#
_symmetry.space_group_name_H-M   'P 1'
#
loop_
_entity.id
_entity.type
_entity.pdbx_description
1 polymer ?
#
loop_
_entity_poly.entity_id
_entity_poly.type
_entity_poly.pdbx_seq_one_letter_code
_entity_poly.pdbx_strand_id
1 'polypeptide(L)'
;MKKFLRYLGLGLLSTFLTATPGLGAERISFYYPPFGEFSLSVDSLETFAKVGKIDQDLSFYASRATPEQLAQLRDLLQQRFNLTPTLVSQVTYSPIGEQLVQQLGKLLLTESRNNGFYAIRASLILSAADQKEGLTVVNLLRKFPSDTIRVNFTEGLRIVDDLSQLIKRKDEVFASLQKEAIAQAATSNIDFSQKPDLRSPGKFTWQKKSLELNDISRSRRLPVDIYLPSAGSQKPGELLSPPFPLIVISHGLASDRSTFVYLAEHLASYGFAVAVLEHPGSNAERFQQYFAGLAGPPDATEFINRPLDIKYLLNELQRLDKSDPTLQGKLNFQQVGAIGQSFGGYTVLTLAGANINFEQLRQDCKPDNSSFNLSLFLQCQATDLPPKNYELKDDRIKAVIAINPIDSSVLGQGGISQIKTPVMLVTGSQDVFAPPVFEQIRPFTWLSGSNKYLALIENATHFSAIAEPTPENDVLPVPPALLGPDRAAVYSYLNALSVAFLETHLLNRPEYRSYLQPSYATFISKEPLNLSILQSLSVAQFNQVWSGSTPQSSKPSNPQPTSTPYQPLRQ
;
A
#
# COMPACT_ATOMS: atom_id res chain seq x y z
N MET A 1 -61.26 -11.16 13.69
CA MET A 1 -59.91 -11.76 13.63
C MET A 1 -59.78 -12.96 12.68
N LYS A 2 -60.60 -14.02 12.75
CA LYS A 2 -60.44 -15.23 11.89
C LYS A 2 -60.50 -14.99 10.38
N LYS A 3 -61.33 -14.05 9.90
CA LYS A 3 -61.36 -13.67 8.46
C LYS A 3 -60.10 -12.90 8.04
N PHE A 4 -59.61 -11.99 8.88
CA PHE A 4 -58.41 -11.19 8.61
C PHE A 4 -57.14 -12.04 8.54
N LEU A 5 -56.97 -13.03 9.43
CA LEU A 5 -55.86 -13.99 9.36
C LEU A 5 -55.90 -14.87 8.09
N ARG A 6 -57.10 -15.20 7.59
CA ARG A 6 -57.26 -15.97 6.34
C ARG A 6 -56.83 -15.17 5.12
N TYR A 7 -57.13 -13.87 5.06
CA TYR A 7 -56.68 -13.00 3.97
C TYR A 7 -55.19 -12.66 4.07
N LEU A 8 -54.63 -12.52 5.27
CA LEU A 8 -53.19 -12.36 5.48
C LEU A 8 -52.41 -13.61 5.03
N GLY A 9 -52.93 -14.81 5.34
CA GLY A 9 -52.34 -16.09 4.94
C GLY A 9 -52.44 -16.37 3.44
N LEU A 10 -53.53 -15.96 2.78
CA LEU A 10 -53.68 -16.05 1.33
C LEU A 10 -52.80 -15.03 0.58
N GLY A 11 -52.65 -13.81 1.11
CA GLY A 11 -51.74 -12.80 0.57
C GLY A 11 -50.27 -13.22 0.63
N LEU A 12 -49.85 -13.81 1.76
CA LEU A 12 -48.50 -14.38 1.92
C LEU A 12 -48.29 -15.60 1.01
N LEU A 13 -49.28 -16.50 0.87
CA LEU A 13 -49.17 -17.64 -0.05
C LEU A 13 -49.05 -17.19 -1.52
N SER A 14 -49.80 -16.15 -1.93
CA SER A 14 -49.70 -15.63 -3.30
C SER A 14 -48.33 -15.03 -3.61
N THR A 15 -47.67 -14.36 -2.66
CA THR A 15 -46.30 -13.87 -2.83
C THR A 15 -45.25 -14.99 -2.91
N PHE A 16 -45.48 -16.14 -2.26
CA PHE A 16 -44.60 -17.30 -2.39
C PHE A 16 -44.84 -18.11 -3.68
N LEU A 17 -46.05 -18.08 -4.23
CA LEU A 17 -46.42 -18.82 -5.45
C LEU A 17 -46.13 -18.07 -6.75
N THR A 18 -45.96 -16.74 -6.70
CA THR A 18 -45.50 -15.92 -7.85
C THR A 18 -44.02 -15.56 -7.79
N ALA A 19 -43.30 -15.98 -6.74
CA ALA A 19 -41.85 -15.90 -6.72
C ALA A 19 -41.30 -16.92 -7.72
N THR A 20 -41.21 -16.53 -8.99
CA THR A 20 -40.31 -17.21 -9.92
C THR A 20 -38.94 -17.23 -9.27
N PRO A 21 -38.25 -18.39 -9.16
CA PRO A 21 -36.87 -18.41 -8.70
C PRO A 21 -36.13 -17.37 -9.54
N GLY A 22 -35.52 -16.37 -8.89
CA GLY A 22 -34.78 -15.33 -9.60
C GLY A 22 -33.77 -16.04 -10.49
N LEU A 23 -34.01 -16.01 -11.81
CA LEU A 23 -33.15 -16.69 -12.76
C LEU A 23 -31.80 -15.97 -12.71
N GLY A 24 -30.73 -16.75 -12.60
CA GLY A 24 -29.39 -16.24 -12.78
C GLY A 24 -29.17 -15.76 -14.20
N ALA A 25 -28.08 -15.04 -14.45
CA ALA A 25 -27.77 -14.64 -15.81
C ALA A 25 -27.67 -15.85 -16.75
N GLU A 26 -28.43 -15.79 -17.83
CA GLU A 26 -28.40 -16.74 -18.93
C GLU A 26 -27.41 -16.28 -20.01
N ARG A 27 -27.18 -14.96 -20.12
CA ARG A 27 -26.31 -14.36 -21.13
C ARG A 27 -25.42 -13.26 -20.57
N ILE A 28 -24.25 -13.12 -21.18
CA ILE A 28 -23.40 -11.92 -21.10
C ILE A 28 -23.52 -11.21 -22.44
N SER A 29 -23.74 -9.90 -22.44
CA SER A 29 -23.83 -9.09 -23.66
C SER A 29 -22.95 -7.85 -23.59
N PHE A 30 -22.54 -7.36 -24.75
CA PHE A 30 -21.84 -6.09 -24.88
C PHE A 30 -22.16 -5.45 -26.23
N TYR A 31 -22.17 -4.11 -26.28
CA TYR A 31 -22.40 -3.36 -27.51
C TYR A 31 -21.08 -2.86 -28.07
N TYR A 32 -20.78 -3.17 -29.33
CA TYR A 32 -19.57 -2.74 -30.02
C TYR A 32 -19.94 -1.88 -31.24
N PRO A 33 -19.86 -0.53 -31.14
CA PRO A 33 -20.20 0.35 -32.24
C PRO A 33 -19.21 0.24 -33.42
N PRO A 34 -19.65 0.34 -34.68
CA PRO A 34 -21.04 0.37 -35.17
C PRO A 34 -21.64 -1.05 -35.39
N PHE A 35 -20.94 -2.11 -34.98
CA PHE A 35 -21.23 -3.51 -35.31
C PHE A 35 -22.40 -4.14 -34.54
N GLY A 36 -22.93 -3.48 -33.51
CA GLY A 36 -24.15 -3.89 -32.82
C GLY A 36 -23.92 -4.60 -31.50
N GLU A 37 -24.93 -5.37 -31.07
CA GLU A 37 -24.93 -6.11 -29.81
C GLU A 37 -24.40 -7.53 -30.01
N PHE A 38 -23.43 -7.90 -29.19
CA PHE A 38 -22.85 -9.23 -29.10
C PHE A 38 -23.34 -9.89 -27.81
N SER A 39 -23.56 -11.19 -27.84
CA SER A 39 -23.92 -11.92 -26.62
C SER A 39 -23.41 -13.36 -26.64
N LEU A 40 -23.08 -13.86 -25.45
CA LEU A 40 -22.58 -15.20 -25.20
C LEU A 40 -23.39 -15.81 -24.05
N SER A 41 -23.88 -17.03 -24.23
CA SER A 41 -24.59 -17.73 -23.16
C SER A 41 -23.65 -18.19 -22.04
N VAL A 42 -24.17 -18.18 -20.82
CA VAL A 42 -23.46 -18.73 -19.66
C VAL A 42 -23.35 -20.26 -19.77
N ASP A 43 -24.30 -20.93 -20.45
CA ASP A 43 -24.24 -22.37 -20.76
C ASP A 43 -23.01 -22.74 -21.59
N SER A 44 -22.68 -21.92 -22.60
CA SER A 44 -21.50 -22.14 -23.44
C SER A 44 -20.19 -21.94 -22.67
N LEU A 45 -20.12 -20.92 -21.82
CA LEU A 45 -18.98 -20.71 -20.92
C LEU A 45 -18.82 -21.85 -19.92
N GLU A 46 -19.93 -22.34 -19.35
CA GLU A 46 -19.92 -23.47 -18.43
C GLU A 46 -19.50 -24.78 -19.11
N THR A 47 -19.99 -25.02 -20.34
CA THR A 47 -19.60 -26.16 -21.17
C THR A 47 -18.11 -26.11 -21.48
N PHE A 48 -17.60 -24.95 -21.88
CA PHE A 48 -16.18 -24.76 -22.12
C PHE A 48 -15.34 -24.97 -20.85
N ALA A 49 -15.78 -24.42 -19.71
CA ALA A 49 -15.12 -24.61 -18.43
C ALA A 49 -15.07 -26.10 -18.05
N LYS A 50 -16.21 -26.79 -18.03
CA LYS A 50 -16.32 -28.18 -17.54
C LYS A 50 -15.68 -29.19 -18.49
N VAL A 51 -15.98 -29.12 -19.79
CA VAL A 51 -15.58 -30.17 -20.76
C VAL A 51 -14.62 -29.69 -21.85
N GLY A 52 -14.31 -28.40 -21.93
CA GLY A 52 -13.39 -27.85 -22.94
C GLY A 52 -13.97 -27.77 -24.35
N LYS A 53 -15.27 -28.04 -24.50
CA LYS A 53 -15.96 -28.00 -25.80
C LYS A 53 -16.29 -26.56 -26.15
N ILE A 54 -15.85 -26.13 -27.33
CA ILE A 54 -16.28 -24.88 -27.97
C ILE A 54 -17.51 -25.20 -28.81
N ASP A 55 -18.67 -24.72 -28.39
CA ASP A 55 -19.92 -24.87 -29.13
C ASP A 55 -20.11 -23.73 -30.15
N GLN A 56 -21.26 -23.68 -30.82
CA GLN A 56 -21.54 -22.68 -31.85
C GLN A 56 -21.54 -21.25 -31.28
N ASP A 57 -22.09 -21.02 -30.08
CA ASP A 57 -22.18 -19.69 -29.46
C ASP A 57 -20.78 -19.17 -29.08
N LEU A 58 -19.92 -20.04 -28.51
CA LEU A 58 -18.55 -19.67 -28.14
C LEU A 58 -17.61 -19.61 -29.36
N SER A 59 -17.89 -20.35 -30.45
CA SER A 59 -16.99 -20.48 -31.60
C SER A 59 -16.58 -19.14 -32.22
N PHE A 60 -17.51 -18.18 -32.29
CA PHE A 60 -17.25 -16.85 -32.83
C PHE A 60 -16.19 -16.10 -32.00
N TYR A 61 -16.27 -16.19 -30.68
CA TYR A 61 -15.32 -15.52 -29.78
C TYR A 61 -13.99 -16.28 -29.73
N ALA A 62 -14.06 -17.60 -29.65
CA ALA A 62 -12.89 -18.45 -29.56
C ALA A 62 -11.99 -18.37 -30.81
N SER A 63 -12.56 -18.17 -32.00
CA SER A 63 -11.79 -18.01 -33.23
C SER A 63 -10.93 -16.73 -33.27
N ARG A 64 -11.09 -15.83 -32.29
CA ARG A 64 -10.39 -14.53 -32.18
C ARG A 64 -9.40 -14.49 -31.03
N ALA A 65 -9.28 -15.59 -30.27
CA ALA A 65 -8.34 -15.73 -29.16
C ALA A 65 -7.22 -16.71 -29.55
N THR A 66 -6.02 -16.52 -28.98
CA THR A 66 -4.94 -17.50 -29.14
C THR A 66 -5.20 -18.75 -28.29
N PRO A 67 -4.57 -19.91 -28.61
CA PRO A 67 -4.68 -21.11 -27.77
C PRO A 67 -4.33 -20.85 -26.30
N GLU A 68 -3.32 -20.02 -26.03
CA GLU A 68 -2.90 -19.64 -24.69
C GLU A 68 -3.96 -18.81 -23.98
N GLN A 69 -4.59 -17.85 -24.67
CA GLN A 69 -5.69 -17.06 -24.11
C GLN A 69 -6.91 -17.91 -23.78
N LEU A 70 -7.24 -18.89 -24.64
CA LEU A 70 -8.32 -19.84 -24.38
C LEU A 70 -8.01 -20.74 -23.19
N ALA A 71 -6.77 -21.19 -23.03
CA ALA A 71 -6.34 -21.96 -21.87
C ALA A 71 -6.46 -21.13 -20.58
N GLN A 72 -5.95 -19.89 -20.58
CA GLN A 72 -6.05 -18.98 -19.44
C GLN A 72 -7.51 -18.65 -19.07
N LEU A 73 -8.37 -18.43 -20.07
CA LEU A 73 -9.81 -18.24 -19.84
C LEU A 73 -10.42 -19.46 -19.17
N ARG A 74 -10.11 -20.67 -19.67
CA ARG A 74 -10.63 -21.91 -19.10
C ARG A 74 -10.16 -22.11 -17.66
N ASP A 75 -8.88 -21.86 -17.39
CA ASP A 75 -8.31 -21.94 -16.04
C ASP A 75 -9.02 -20.97 -15.09
N LEU A 76 -9.24 -19.72 -15.52
CA LEU A 76 -9.97 -18.72 -14.74
C LEU A 76 -11.43 -19.14 -14.47
N LEU A 77 -12.12 -19.70 -15.47
CA LEU A 77 -13.50 -20.17 -15.31
C LEU A 77 -13.60 -21.36 -14.34
N GLN A 78 -12.57 -22.19 -14.28
CA GLN A 78 -12.46 -23.35 -13.37
C GLN A 78 -11.94 -22.97 -11.97
N GLN A 79 -11.32 -21.81 -11.81
CA GLN A 79 -10.74 -21.40 -10.55
C GLN A 79 -11.81 -21.25 -9.46
N ARG A 80 -11.64 -22.03 -8.39
CA ARG A 80 -12.46 -21.95 -7.18
C ARG A 80 -11.77 -21.09 -6.13
N PHE A 81 -12.44 -20.05 -5.68
CA PHE A 81 -11.99 -19.18 -4.60
C PHE A 81 -12.56 -19.70 -3.27
N ASN A 82 -11.68 -20.15 -2.38
CA ASN A 82 -12.05 -20.68 -1.08
C ASN A 82 -12.30 -19.55 -0.07
N LEU A 83 -13.44 -18.86 -0.21
CA LEU A 83 -13.85 -17.77 0.67
C LEU A 83 -15.20 -18.11 1.32
N THR A 84 -15.35 -17.77 2.60
CA THR A 84 -16.64 -17.96 3.29
C THR A 84 -17.65 -16.89 2.86
N PRO A 85 -18.97 -17.18 2.91
CA PRO A 85 -20.00 -16.18 2.62
C PRO A 85 -19.89 -14.95 3.52
N THR A 86 -19.56 -15.19 4.81
CA THR A 86 -19.35 -14.12 5.79
C THR A 86 -18.17 -13.24 5.39
N LEU A 87 -17.03 -13.81 5.00
CA LEU A 87 -15.89 -13.03 4.54
C LEU A 87 -16.23 -12.20 3.31
N VAL A 88 -16.86 -12.80 2.30
CA VAL A 88 -17.28 -12.09 1.08
C VAL A 88 -18.27 -10.97 1.40
N SER A 89 -19.23 -11.22 2.29
CA SER A 89 -20.14 -10.21 2.80
C SER A 89 -19.36 -9.06 3.47
N GLN A 90 -18.54 -9.35 4.47
CA GLN A 90 -17.80 -8.33 5.20
C GLN A 90 -16.84 -7.52 4.29
N VAL A 91 -16.20 -8.15 3.31
CA VAL A 91 -15.39 -7.41 2.32
C VAL A 91 -16.27 -6.49 1.49
N THR A 92 -17.35 -7.00 0.88
CA THR A 92 -18.20 -6.22 -0.04
C THR A 92 -19.05 -5.14 0.64
N TYR A 93 -19.28 -5.24 1.95
CA TYR A 93 -19.94 -4.22 2.79
C TYR A 93 -18.95 -3.28 3.49
N SER A 94 -17.63 -3.56 3.45
CA SER A 94 -16.64 -2.63 3.97
C SER A 94 -16.65 -1.33 3.15
N PRO A 95 -16.23 -0.17 3.71
CA PRO A 95 -16.18 1.07 2.94
C PRO A 95 -15.33 0.97 1.66
N ILE A 96 -14.19 0.27 1.72
CA ILE A 96 -13.31 0.04 0.56
C ILE A 96 -13.98 -0.90 -0.45
N GLY A 97 -14.58 -2.00 0.02
CA GLY A 97 -15.24 -2.97 -0.85
C GLY A 97 -16.51 -2.42 -1.50
N GLU A 98 -17.25 -1.54 -0.82
CA GLU A 98 -18.38 -0.84 -1.40
C GLU A 98 -17.95 0.02 -2.59
N GLN A 99 -16.89 0.82 -2.44
CA GLN A 99 -16.34 1.60 -3.54
C GLN A 99 -15.87 0.70 -4.69
N LEU A 100 -15.15 -0.38 -4.39
CA LEU A 100 -14.66 -1.30 -5.42
C LEU A 100 -15.81 -1.97 -6.19
N VAL A 101 -16.83 -2.49 -5.50
CA VAL A 101 -17.99 -3.12 -6.15
C VAL A 101 -18.80 -2.10 -6.92
N GLN A 102 -18.88 -0.84 -6.45
CA GLN A 102 -19.55 0.24 -7.17
C GLN A 102 -18.85 0.56 -8.50
N GLN A 103 -17.50 0.57 -8.52
CA GLN A 103 -16.72 0.74 -9.75
C GLN A 103 -16.89 -0.46 -10.69
N LEU A 104 -16.85 -1.69 -10.17
CA LEU A 104 -17.14 -2.89 -10.96
C LEU A 104 -18.56 -2.85 -11.54
N GLY A 105 -19.51 -2.29 -10.80
CA GLY A 105 -20.88 -2.10 -11.25
C GLY A 105 -21.04 -1.07 -12.38
N LYS A 106 -20.06 -0.20 -12.64
CA LYS A 106 -20.05 0.65 -13.85
C LYS A 106 -19.66 -0.15 -15.11
N LEU A 107 -18.92 -1.24 -14.92
CA LEU A 107 -18.49 -2.15 -15.98
C LEU A 107 -19.51 -3.26 -16.23
N LEU A 108 -20.00 -3.90 -15.17
CA LEU A 108 -20.99 -4.98 -15.23
C LEU A 108 -22.35 -4.41 -14.85
N LEU A 109 -23.18 -4.16 -15.85
CA LEU A 109 -24.51 -3.60 -15.70
C LEU A 109 -25.58 -4.71 -15.67
N THR A 110 -26.72 -4.40 -15.06
CA THR A 110 -27.94 -5.20 -15.18
C THR A 110 -28.52 -5.11 -16.60
N GLU A 111 -29.50 -5.95 -16.94
CA GLU A 111 -30.19 -5.93 -18.22
C GLU A 111 -30.81 -4.55 -18.53
N SER A 112 -31.33 -3.88 -17.49
CA SER A 112 -31.88 -2.52 -17.56
C SER A 112 -30.81 -1.42 -17.65
N ARG A 113 -29.53 -1.78 -17.83
CA ARG A 113 -28.36 -0.88 -17.92
C ARG A 113 -28.08 -0.07 -16.64
N ASN A 114 -28.66 -0.47 -15.51
CA ASN A 114 -28.31 0.09 -14.21
C ASN A 114 -26.98 -0.47 -13.73
N ASN A 115 -26.25 0.32 -12.92
CA ASN A 115 -25.02 -0.11 -12.26
C ASN A 115 -25.25 -1.44 -11.53
N GLY A 116 -24.38 -2.43 -11.78
CA GLY A 116 -24.54 -3.79 -11.26
C GLY A 116 -24.12 -3.98 -9.81
N PHE A 117 -23.82 -2.92 -9.05
CA PHE A 117 -23.36 -2.99 -7.66
C PHE A 117 -24.10 -4.02 -6.80
N TYR A 118 -25.43 -3.89 -6.68
CA TYR A 118 -26.24 -4.81 -5.89
C TYR A 118 -26.22 -6.24 -6.45
N ALA A 119 -26.20 -6.37 -7.78
CA ALA A 119 -26.19 -7.66 -8.47
C ALA A 119 -24.87 -8.40 -8.29
N ILE A 120 -23.74 -7.71 -8.43
CA ILE A 120 -22.38 -8.23 -8.17
C ILE A 120 -22.23 -8.63 -6.71
N ARG A 121 -22.64 -7.77 -5.78
CA ARG A 121 -22.58 -8.06 -4.34
C ARG A 121 -23.40 -9.31 -4.01
N ALA A 122 -24.64 -9.38 -4.49
CA ALA A 122 -25.51 -10.54 -4.28
C ALA A 122 -24.90 -11.82 -4.88
N SER A 123 -24.41 -11.78 -6.12
CA SER A 123 -23.83 -12.94 -6.77
C SER A 123 -22.58 -13.44 -6.06
N LEU A 124 -21.68 -12.55 -5.64
CA LEU A 124 -20.49 -12.92 -4.87
C LEU A 124 -20.85 -13.67 -3.58
N ILE A 125 -21.81 -13.16 -2.81
CA ILE A 125 -22.26 -13.76 -1.54
C ILE A 125 -22.95 -15.11 -1.79
N LEU A 126 -23.87 -15.16 -2.76
CA LEU A 126 -24.63 -16.37 -3.09
C LEU A 126 -23.75 -17.48 -3.66
N SER A 127 -22.74 -17.14 -4.48
CA SER A 127 -21.79 -18.12 -5.00
C SER A 127 -20.86 -18.64 -3.91
N ALA A 128 -20.38 -17.79 -3.00
CA ALA A 128 -19.61 -18.24 -1.85
C ALA A 128 -20.43 -19.15 -0.90
N ALA A 129 -21.75 -18.93 -0.82
CA ALA A 129 -22.67 -19.76 -0.04
C ALA A 129 -23.05 -21.09 -0.70
N ASP A 130 -22.75 -21.26 -1.99
CA ASP A 130 -23.04 -22.49 -2.72
C ASP A 130 -22.09 -23.60 -2.31
N GLN A 131 -22.58 -24.60 -1.56
CA GLN A 131 -21.76 -25.69 -1.06
C GLN A 131 -21.21 -26.60 -2.16
N LYS A 132 -21.87 -26.66 -3.32
CA LYS A 132 -21.48 -27.56 -4.42
C LYS A 132 -20.42 -26.90 -5.29
N GLU A 133 -20.79 -25.78 -5.91
CA GLU A 133 -19.95 -25.11 -6.91
C GLU A 133 -18.97 -24.12 -6.25
N GLY A 134 -19.35 -23.51 -5.12
CA GLY A 134 -18.55 -22.47 -4.46
C GLY A 134 -18.39 -21.20 -5.30
N LEU A 135 -17.47 -20.33 -4.88
CA LEU A 135 -17.18 -19.10 -5.63
C LEU A 135 -16.29 -19.42 -6.84
N THR A 136 -16.91 -19.55 -8.00
CA THR A 136 -16.26 -19.62 -9.33
C THR A 136 -16.83 -18.52 -10.23
N VAL A 137 -16.14 -18.17 -11.31
CA VAL A 137 -16.66 -17.18 -12.28
C VAL A 137 -17.99 -17.65 -12.87
N VAL A 138 -18.09 -18.92 -13.26
CA VAL A 138 -19.33 -19.49 -13.82
C VAL A 138 -20.48 -19.41 -12.81
N ASN A 139 -20.24 -19.80 -11.56
CA ASN A 139 -21.29 -19.74 -10.53
C ASN A 139 -21.66 -18.29 -10.20
N LEU A 140 -20.72 -17.34 -10.26
CA LEU A 140 -21.01 -15.92 -10.09
C LEU A 140 -21.98 -15.43 -11.16
N LEU A 141 -21.74 -15.76 -12.43
CA LEU A 141 -22.65 -15.43 -13.53
C LEU A 141 -24.05 -16.03 -13.28
N ARG A 142 -24.12 -17.29 -12.85
CA ARG A 142 -25.37 -18.00 -12.53
C ARG A 142 -26.10 -17.49 -11.28
N LYS A 143 -25.45 -16.74 -10.40
CA LYS A 143 -26.10 -16.13 -9.23
C LYS A 143 -26.32 -14.63 -9.41
N PHE A 144 -25.97 -14.07 -10.57
CA PHE A 144 -26.21 -12.67 -10.88
C PHE A 144 -27.72 -12.43 -11.09
N PRO A 145 -28.38 -11.59 -10.30
CA PRO A 145 -29.84 -11.43 -10.29
C PRO A 145 -30.34 -10.56 -11.46
N SER A 146 -30.08 -11.00 -12.69
CA SER A 146 -30.49 -10.36 -13.94
C SER A 146 -30.33 -11.37 -15.09
N ASP A 147 -31.30 -11.50 -15.97
CA ASP A 147 -31.28 -12.48 -17.09
C ASP A 147 -30.08 -12.28 -18.01
N THR A 148 -29.69 -11.02 -18.23
CA THR A 148 -28.49 -10.65 -18.99
C THR A 148 -27.57 -9.77 -18.15
N ILE A 149 -26.27 -10.09 -18.13
CA ILE A 149 -25.21 -9.18 -17.67
C ILE A 149 -24.76 -8.36 -18.86
N ARG A 150 -24.88 -7.04 -18.77
CA ARG A 150 -24.44 -6.11 -19.82
C ARG A 150 -23.06 -5.56 -19.47
N VAL A 151 -22.04 -5.92 -20.25
CA VAL A 151 -20.70 -5.33 -20.10
C VAL A 151 -20.67 -3.98 -20.81
N ASN A 152 -20.35 -2.93 -20.08
CA ASN A 152 -20.10 -1.61 -20.62
C ASN A 152 -18.77 -1.61 -21.37
N PHE A 153 -18.80 -1.99 -22.64
CA PHE A 153 -17.61 -2.18 -23.46
C PHE A 153 -16.75 -0.91 -23.59
N THR A 154 -17.37 0.24 -23.79
CA THR A 154 -16.66 1.53 -23.90
C THR A 154 -15.92 1.87 -22.62
N GLU A 155 -16.57 1.69 -21.46
CA GLU A 155 -15.93 1.89 -20.16
C GLU A 155 -14.83 0.86 -19.90
N GLY A 156 -15.05 -0.40 -20.27
CA GLY A 156 -14.04 -1.45 -20.18
C GLY A 156 -12.77 -1.13 -20.98
N LEU A 157 -12.92 -0.69 -22.23
CA LEU A 157 -11.79 -0.25 -23.05
C LEU A 157 -11.05 0.94 -22.43
N ARG A 158 -11.79 1.92 -21.90
CA ARG A 158 -11.20 3.08 -21.22
C ARG A 158 -10.37 2.66 -20.00
N ILE A 159 -10.91 1.78 -19.14
CA ILE A 159 -10.20 1.27 -17.96
C ILE A 159 -8.93 0.52 -18.35
N VAL A 160 -9.00 -0.33 -19.39
CA VAL A 160 -7.84 -1.10 -19.87
C VAL A 160 -6.76 -0.17 -20.43
N ASP A 161 -7.13 0.84 -21.22
CA ASP A 161 -6.18 1.84 -21.73
C ASP A 161 -5.56 2.65 -20.59
N ASP A 162 -6.38 3.19 -19.68
CA ASP A 162 -5.91 3.97 -18.52
C ASP A 162 -4.93 3.16 -17.65
N LEU A 163 -5.24 1.89 -17.35
CA LEU A 163 -4.36 1.02 -16.55
C LEU A 163 -3.07 0.69 -17.30
N SER A 164 -3.16 0.41 -18.60
CA SER A 164 -2.00 0.10 -19.44
C SER A 164 -1.05 1.29 -19.55
N GLN A 165 -1.60 2.50 -19.74
CA GLN A 165 -0.84 3.75 -19.72
C GLN A 165 -0.23 4.02 -18.34
N LEU A 166 -0.97 3.74 -17.26
CA LEU A 166 -0.48 3.91 -15.89
C LEU A 166 0.71 2.98 -15.58
N ILE A 167 0.60 1.71 -15.93
CA ILE A 167 1.68 0.71 -15.75
C ILE A 167 2.91 1.14 -16.55
N LYS A 168 2.74 1.48 -17.83
CA LYS A 168 3.83 1.94 -18.69
C LYS A 168 4.53 3.18 -18.12
N ARG A 169 3.76 4.20 -17.72
CA ARG A 169 4.32 5.43 -17.14
C ARG A 169 5.03 5.17 -15.81
N LYS A 170 4.49 4.28 -14.98
CA LYS A 170 5.15 3.84 -13.74
C LYS A 170 6.52 3.25 -14.05
N ASP A 171 6.60 2.34 -15.01
CA ASP A 171 7.85 1.68 -15.37
C ASP A 171 8.86 2.68 -15.97
N GLU A 172 8.42 3.60 -16.81
CA GLU A 172 9.25 4.69 -17.35
C GLU A 172 9.80 5.60 -16.24
N VAL A 173 8.97 5.96 -15.24
CA VAL A 173 9.41 6.76 -14.09
C VAL A 173 10.46 6.00 -13.28
N PHE A 174 10.19 4.74 -12.91
CA PHE A 174 11.15 3.93 -12.15
C PHE A 174 12.48 3.78 -12.89
N ALA A 175 12.43 3.43 -14.18
CA ALA A 175 13.62 3.24 -15.00
C ALA A 175 14.44 4.54 -15.12
N SER A 176 13.78 5.69 -15.32
CA SER A 176 14.46 6.98 -15.40
C SER A 176 15.17 7.34 -14.10
N LEU A 177 14.48 7.15 -12.97
CA LEU A 177 15.02 7.46 -11.65
C LEU A 177 16.16 6.52 -11.24
N GLN A 178 16.06 5.23 -11.54
CA GLN A 178 17.16 4.28 -11.33
C GLN A 178 18.37 4.62 -12.20
N LYS A 179 18.15 4.98 -13.46
CA LYS A 179 19.24 5.41 -14.37
C LYS A 179 19.99 6.62 -13.80
N GLU A 180 19.28 7.60 -13.26
CA GLU A 180 19.88 8.75 -12.59
C GLU A 180 20.69 8.32 -11.36
N ALA A 181 20.14 7.46 -10.50
CA ALA A 181 20.84 6.96 -9.32
C ALA A 181 22.11 6.18 -9.68
N ILE A 182 22.06 5.32 -10.71
CA ILE A 182 23.22 4.55 -11.20
C ILE A 182 24.28 5.50 -11.79
N ALA A 183 23.88 6.52 -12.54
CA ALA A 183 24.81 7.52 -13.07
C ALA A 183 25.52 8.28 -11.94
N GLN A 184 24.81 8.64 -10.87
CA GLN A 184 25.42 9.24 -9.67
C GLN A 184 26.36 8.26 -8.96
N ALA A 185 25.97 6.99 -8.84
CA ALA A 185 26.78 5.93 -8.24
C ALA A 185 28.13 5.75 -8.96
N ALA A 186 28.14 5.83 -10.29
CA ALA A 186 29.33 5.66 -11.11
C ALA A 186 30.42 6.73 -10.89
N THR A 187 30.09 7.86 -10.24
CA THR A 187 31.05 8.92 -9.92
C THR A 187 31.71 8.77 -8.54
N SER A 188 31.27 7.79 -7.74
CA SER A 188 31.77 7.54 -6.40
C SER A 188 33.03 6.68 -6.41
N ASN A 189 34.04 7.06 -5.62
CA ASN A 189 35.29 6.30 -5.43
C ASN A 189 35.34 5.53 -4.09
N ILE A 190 34.20 5.38 -3.41
CA ILE A 190 34.14 4.69 -2.11
C ILE A 190 34.14 3.18 -2.32
N ASP A 191 35.14 2.49 -1.76
CA ASP A 191 35.17 1.02 -1.69
C ASP A 191 34.43 0.53 -0.43
N PHE A 192 33.20 0.03 -0.62
CA PHE A 192 32.39 -0.51 0.47
C PHE A 192 32.82 -1.90 0.93
N SER A 193 33.66 -2.62 0.16
CA SER A 193 34.20 -3.92 0.59
C SER A 193 35.15 -3.79 1.77
N GLN A 194 35.76 -2.61 1.95
CA GLN A 194 36.66 -2.27 3.06
C GLN A 194 35.94 -1.62 4.25
N LYS A 195 34.62 -1.43 4.16
CA LYS A 195 33.79 -0.83 5.19
C LYS A 195 32.97 -1.90 5.92
N PRO A 196 32.55 -1.66 7.18
CA PRO A 196 31.62 -2.56 7.87
C PRO A 196 30.33 -2.78 7.05
N ASP A 197 29.92 -4.04 6.94
CA ASP A 197 28.67 -4.40 6.27
C ASP A 197 27.48 -4.23 7.20
N LEU A 198 26.69 -3.18 6.99
CA LEU A 198 25.52 -2.85 7.82
C LEU A 198 24.36 -3.85 7.66
N ARG A 199 24.45 -4.78 6.70
CA ARG A 199 23.48 -5.88 6.53
C ARG A 199 23.65 -6.95 7.60
N SER A 200 24.86 -7.11 8.15
CA SER A 200 25.14 -8.05 9.22
C SER A 200 24.68 -7.51 10.57
N PRO A 201 24.23 -8.37 11.51
CA PRO A 201 23.89 -7.95 12.87
C PRO A 201 25.04 -7.20 13.54
N GLY A 202 24.69 -6.23 14.39
CA GLY A 202 25.64 -5.45 15.18
C GLY A 202 26.20 -6.23 16.37
N LYS A 203 26.95 -5.51 17.22
CA LYS A 203 27.73 -6.11 18.32
C LYS A 203 26.95 -6.29 19.62
N PHE A 204 25.77 -5.68 19.76
CA PHE A 204 24.98 -5.75 20.98
C PHE A 204 24.17 -7.04 21.04
N THR A 205 24.18 -7.69 22.20
CA THR A 205 23.10 -8.61 22.55
C THR A 205 21.90 -7.80 23.07
N TRP A 206 20.71 -8.38 23.02
CA TRP A 206 19.49 -7.69 23.42
C TRP A 206 18.50 -8.66 24.08
N GLN A 207 17.51 -8.09 24.77
CA GLN A 207 16.42 -8.82 25.41
C GLN A 207 15.08 -8.25 24.95
N LYS A 208 14.10 -9.13 24.73
CA LYS A 208 12.71 -8.74 24.46
C LYS A 208 11.92 -8.65 25.76
N LYS A 209 11.17 -7.56 25.94
CA LYS A 209 10.18 -7.38 27.01
C LYS A 209 8.84 -6.99 26.40
N SER A 210 7.81 -7.77 26.65
CA SER A 210 6.44 -7.44 26.23
C SER A 210 5.69 -6.69 27.33
N LEU A 211 4.96 -5.64 26.95
CA LEU A 211 4.11 -4.82 27.80
C LEU A 211 2.69 -4.77 27.22
N GLU A 212 1.71 -4.53 28.09
CA GLU A 212 0.37 -4.12 27.70
C GLU A 212 0.09 -2.75 28.31
N LEU A 213 0.02 -1.71 27.48
CA LEU A 213 -0.23 -0.34 27.94
C LEU A 213 -1.72 -0.03 27.82
N ASN A 214 -2.30 0.50 28.89
CA ASN A 214 -3.74 0.77 28.98
C ASN A 214 -4.02 2.27 28.93
N ASP A 215 -4.40 2.80 27.77
CA ASP A 215 -4.89 4.17 27.63
C ASP A 215 -6.37 4.22 28.01
N ILE A 216 -6.62 4.46 29.30
CA ILE A 216 -7.97 4.54 29.88
C ILE A 216 -8.76 5.67 29.23
N SER A 217 -8.11 6.80 28.89
CA SER A 217 -8.79 7.99 28.36
C SER A 217 -9.40 7.76 26.98
N ARG A 218 -8.75 6.93 26.15
CA ARG A 218 -9.23 6.56 24.82
C ARG A 218 -9.81 5.15 24.75
N SER A 219 -9.87 4.44 25.88
CA SER A 219 -10.30 3.03 25.97
C SER A 219 -9.52 2.11 25.01
N ARG A 220 -8.20 2.26 24.97
CA ARG A 220 -7.31 1.49 24.09
C ARG A 220 -6.31 0.67 24.89
N ARG A 221 -6.15 -0.59 24.51
CA ARG A 221 -5.07 -1.47 24.99
C ARG A 221 -4.03 -1.59 23.90
N LEU A 222 -2.77 -1.29 24.23
CA LEU A 222 -1.67 -1.30 23.29
C LEU A 222 -0.68 -2.39 23.70
N PRO A 223 -0.74 -3.57 23.05
CA PRO A 223 0.34 -4.55 23.11
C PRO A 223 1.62 -3.94 22.54
N VAL A 224 2.73 -4.05 23.27
CA VAL A 224 4.03 -3.48 22.90
C VAL A 224 5.13 -4.50 23.17
N ASP A 225 6.05 -4.65 22.23
CA ASP A 225 7.29 -5.39 22.42
C ASP A 225 8.47 -4.42 22.40
N ILE A 226 9.31 -4.48 23.44
CA ILE A 226 10.53 -3.69 23.59
C ILE A 226 11.74 -4.60 23.41
N TYR A 227 12.56 -4.32 22.42
CA TYR A 227 13.86 -4.93 22.20
C TYR A 227 14.91 -4.00 22.79
N LEU A 228 15.53 -4.44 23.88
CA LEU A 228 16.42 -3.61 24.69
C LEU A 228 17.86 -4.14 24.60
N PRO A 229 18.81 -3.34 24.08
CA PRO A 229 20.21 -3.72 24.08
C PRO A 229 20.74 -3.94 25.50
N SER A 230 21.63 -4.92 25.65
CA SER A 230 22.39 -5.15 26.88
C SER A 230 23.72 -4.43 26.79
N ALA A 231 24.12 -3.73 27.84
CA ALA A 231 25.46 -3.14 27.90
C ALA A 231 26.50 -4.28 27.88
N GLY A 232 27.29 -4.37 26.81
CA GLY A 232 28.36 -5.36 26.70
C GLY A 232 29.48 -5.11 27.73
N SER A 233 30.09 -6.19 28.22
CA SER A 233 31.29 -6.15 29.05
C SER A 233 32.43 -5.42 28.30
N GLN A 234 32.97 -4.38 28.92
CA GLN A 234 33.69 -3.28 28.26
C GLN A 234 35.06 -3.63 27.65
N LYS A 235 35.38 -2.96 26.53
CA LYS A 235 36.59 -2.10 26.43
C LYS A 235 36.16 -0.63 26.51
N PRO A 236 36.91 0.27 27.17
CA PRO A 236 36.60 1.70 27.21
C PRO A 236 36.61 2.32 25.79
N GLY A 237 35.50 2.95 25.39
CA GLY A 237 35.41 3.75 24.16
C GLY A 237 34.65 3.17 22.96
N GLU A 238 34.13 1.94 23.03
CA GLU A 238 33.66 1.24 21.81
C GLU A 238 32.16 0.90 21.71
N LEU A 239 31.31 1.17 22.71
CA LEU A 239 29.86 0.90 22.63
C LEU A 239 29.02 1.97 23.34
N LEU A 240 27.85 2.27 22.78
CA LEU A 240 26.80 3.05 23.47
C LEU A 240 26.48 2.38 24.82
N SER A 241 26.58 3.15 25.89
CA SER A 241 26.02 2.77 27.20
C SER A 241 24.61 3.36 27.31
N PRO A 242 23.72 2.79 28.13
CA PRO A 242 22.42 3.41 28.38
C PRO A 242 22.58 4.87 28.85
N PRO A 243 21.67 5.78 28.48
CA PRO A 243 20.40 5.51 27.80
C PRO A 243 20.56 5.28 26.29
N PHE A 244 19.88 4.26 25.77
CA PHE A 244 19.90 3.90 24.34
C PHE A 244 18.90 4.75 23.54
N PRO A 245 19.25 5.20 22.33
CA PRO A 245 18.30 5.83 21.40
C PRO A 245 17.08 4.94 21.15
N LEU A 246 15.90 5.53 21.10
CA LEU A 246 14.64 4.78 21.01
C LEU A 246 14.07 4.83 19.58
N ILE A 247 13.72 3.69 19.02
CA ILE A 247 13.03 3.58 17.74
C ILE A 247 11.63 3.03 17.98
N VAL A 248 10.62 3.68 17.42
CA VAL A 248 9.24 3.16 17.43
C VAL A 248 8.90 2.59 16.05
N ILE A 249 8.32 1.41 15.99
CA ILE A 249 7.87 0.79 14.73
C ILE A 249 6.34 0.65 14.71
N SER A 250 5.70 1.21 13.67
CA SER A 250 4.25 1.13 13.42
C SER A 250 3.93 0.23 12.23
N HIS A 251 3.11 -0.80 12.46
CA HIS A 251 2.71 -1.78 11.43
C HIS A 251 1.73 -1.18 10.38
N GLY A 252 1.45 -1.91 9.30
CA GLY A 252 0.44 -1.51 8.29
C GLY A 252 -1.01 -1.69 8.74
N LEU A 253 -1.96 -1.52 7.82
CA LEU A 253 -3.36 -1.91 8.05
C LEU A 253 -3.47 -3.45 8.15
N ALA A 254 -4.32 -3.97 9.02
CA ALA A 254 -4.55 -5.42 9.19
C ALA A 254 -3.27 -6.22 9.48
N SER A 255 -2.33 -5.59 10.18
CA SER A 255 -1.00 -6.10 10.50
C SER A 255 -0.76 -5.99 12.01
N ASP A 256 0.41 -6.40 12.50
CA ASP A 256 0.74 -6.39 13.93
C ASP A 256 2.25 -6.21 14.18
N ARG A 257 2.62 -6.26 15.48
CA ARG A 257 3.99 -6.07 15.97
C ARG A 257 4.99 -7.17 15.57
N SER A 258 4.55 -8.29 14.99
CA SER A 258 5.43 -9.37 14.53
C SER A 258 6.07 -9.09 13.15
N THR A 259 5.43 -8.24 12.34
CA THR A 259 5.80 -8.03 10.92
C THR A 259 7.17 -7.39 10.70
N PHE A 260 7.71 -6.71 11.71
CA PHE A 260 9.01 -6.04 11.68
C PHE A 260 10.00 -6.57 12.74
N VAL A 261 9.79 -7.80 13.23
CA VAL A 261 10.69 -8.41 14.21
C VAL A 261 12.13 -8.45 13.69
N TYR A 262 12.35 -8.87 12.43
CA TYR A 262 13.69 -8.91 11.84
C TYR A 262 14.42 -7.55 11.93
N LEU A 263 13.69 -6.45 11.72
CA LEU A 263 14.25 -5.10 11.74
C LEU A 263 14.46 -4.62 13.18
N ALA A 264 13.53 -4.93 14.08
CA ALA A 264 13.66 -4.60 15.49
C ALA A 264 14.88 -5.28 16.12
N GLU A 265 15.09 -6.57 15.83
CA GLU A 265 16.24 -7.34 16.30
C GLU A 265 17.55 -6.81 15.70
N HIS A 266 17.55 -6.50 14.41
CA HIS A 266 18.71 -5.92 13.75
C HIS A 266 19.09 -4.58 14.40
N LEU A 267 18.16 -3.65 14.54
CA LEU A 267 18.42 -2.35 15.18
C LEU A 267 18.84 -2.50 16.65
N ALA A 268 18.25 -3.43 17.39
CA ALA A 268 18.68 -3.72 18.76
C ALA A 268 20.12 -4.23 18.83
N SER A 269 20.56 -5.04 17.86
CA SER A 269 21.96 -5.47 17.75
C SER A 269 22.94 -4.32 17.45
N TYR A 270 22.45 -3.18 16.94
CA TYR A 270 23.23 -1.96 16.74
C TYR A 270 23.17 -0.97 17.92
N GLY A 271 22.48 -1.32 19.01
CA GLY A 271 22.42 -0.50 20.21
C GLY A 271 21.26 0.51 20.23
N PHE A 272 20.24 0.30 19.41
CA PHE A 272 18.97 1.03 19.48
C PHE A 272 18.00 0.26 20.38
N ALA A 273 17.35 0.92 21.35
CA ALA A 273 16.15 0.35 21.95
C ALA A 273 15.01 0.44 20.93
N VAL A 274 14.25 -0.63 20.72
CA VAL A 274 13.16 -0.64 19.73
C VAL A 274 11.84 -1.00 20.40
N ALA A 275 10.82 -0.16 20.27
CA ALA A 275 9.46 -0.41 20.71
C ALA A 275 8.54 -0.64 19.50
N VAL A 276 7.98 -1.83 19.39
CA VAL A 276 7.02 -2.19 18.35
C VAL A 276 5.64 -2.32 19.00
N LEU A 277 4.68 -1.51 18.56
CA LEU A 277 3.34 -1.47 19.14
C LEU A 277 2.27 -1.98 18.17
N GLU A 278 1.16 -2.45 18.72
CA GLU A 278 -0.07 -2.70 17.98
C GLU A 278 -1.08 -1.55 18.13
N HIS A 279 -1.81 -1.28 17.05
CA HIS A 279 -2.88 -0.30 16.98
C HIS A 279 -4.24 -1.01 16.98
N PRO A 280 -4.97 -1.08 18.11
CA PRO A 280 -6.12 -1.97 18.29
C PRO A 280 -7.34 -1.66 17.40
N GLY A 281 -7.40 -0.47 16.79
CA GLY A 281 -8.49 -0.14 15.86
C GLY A 281 -8.23 -0.56 14.41
N SER A 282 -7.04 -1.07 14.09
CA SER A 282 -6.62 -1.36 12.72
C SER A 282 -5.58 -2.48 12.60
N ASN A 283 -5.33 -3.25 13.67
CA ASN A 283 -4.42 -4.40 13.69
C ASN A 283 -5.07 -5.68 13.11
N ALA A 284 -4.28 -6.75 13.00
CA ALA A 284 -4.74 -8.04 12.49
C ALA A 284 -5.94 -8.59 13.28
N GLU A 285 -5.89 -8.54 14.62
CA GLU A 285 -6.98 -9.00 15.49
C GLU A 285 -8.31 -8.27 15.20
N ARG A 286 -8.27 -6.93 15.04
CA ARG A 286 -9.46 -6.14 14.71
C ARG A 286 -10.08 -6.57 13.38
N PHE A 287 -9.26 -6.85 12.38
CA PHE A 287 -9.75 -7.32 11.09
C PHE A 287 -10.27 -8.76 11.13
N GLN A 288 -9.64 -9.65 11.89
CA GLN A 288 -10.15 -11.00 12.13
C GLN A 288 -11.54 -10.94 12.78
N GLN A 289 -11.72 -10.10 13.81
CA GLN A 289 -13.03 -9.86 14.43
C GLN A 289 -14.03 -9.29 13.43
N TYR A 290 -13.63 -8.34 12.60
CA TYR A 290 -14.49 -7.78 11.55
C TYR A 290 -14.96 -8.85 10.56
N PHE A 291 -14.04 -9.63 10.01
CA PHE A 291 -14.36 -10.69 9.05
C PHE A 291 -15.15 -11.86 9.66
N ALA A 292 -15.01 -12.09 10.97
CA ALA A 292 -15.84 -13.02 11.74
C ALA A 292 -17.24 -12.45 12.08
N GLY A 293 -17.51 -11.17 11.78
CA GLY A 293 -18.77 -10.50 12.13
C GLY A 293 -18.91 -10.14 13.61
N LEU A 294 -17.79 -10.11 14.34
CA LEU A 294 -17.70 -9.79 15.78
C LEU A 294 -17.38 -8.31 16.04
N ALA A 295 -16.99 -7.56 15.00
CA ALA A 295 -16.69 -6.14 15.05
C ALA A 295 -17.20 -5.41 13.80
N GLY A 296 -17.28 -4.08 13.87
CA GLY A 296 -17.49 -3.23 12.69
C GLY A 296 -16.17 -2.97 11.92
N PRO A 297 -16.25 -2.36 10.73
CA PRO A 297 -15.05 -2.03 9.95
C PRO A 297 -14.11 -1.09 10.73
N PRO A 298 -12.84 -0.96 10.30
CA PRO A 298 -11.94 0.05 10.84
C PRO A 298 -12.54 1.45 10.75
N ASP A 299 -12.32 2.24 11.79
CA ASP A 299 -12.89 3.57 11.94
C ASP A 299 -11.94 4.64 11.37
N ALA A 300 -12.49 5.67 10.72
CA ALA A 300 -11.73 6.81 10.21
C ALA A 300 -10.88 7.51 11.30
N THR A 301 -11.28 7.41 12.56
CA THR A 301 -10.51 7.89 13.72
C THR A 301 -9.13 7.25 13.85
N GLU A 302 -8.84 6.13 13.18
CA GLU A 302 -7.49 5.56 13.17
C GLU A 302 -6.44 6.48 12.50
N PHE A 303 -6.85 7.38 11.61
CA PHE A 303 -5.97 8.44 11.09
C PHE A 303 -5.49 9.41 12.19
N ILE A 304 -6.18 9.46 13.34
CA ILE A 304 -5.83 10.26 14.52
C ILE A 304 -5.28 9.36 15.64
N ASN A 305 -5.93 8.23 15.90
CA ASN A 305 -5.58 7.36 17.03
C ASN A 305 -4.20 6.76 16.88
N ARG A 306 -3.76 6.40 15.67
CA ARG A 306 -2.46 5.74 15.49
C ARG A 306 -1.28 6.64 15.85
N PRO A 307 -1.23 7.92 15.41
CA PRO A 307 -0.24 8.87 15.94
C PRO A 307 -0.36 9.06 17.46
N LEU A 308 -1.59 9.20 17.98
CA LEU A 308 -1.81 9.36 19.42
C LEU A 308 -1.39 8.13 20.24
N ASP A 309 -1.47 6.92 19.70
CA ASP A 309 -0.99 5.69 20.34
C ASP A 309 0.54 5.71 20.53
N ILE A 310 1.28 6.24 19.54
CA ILE A 310 2.73 6.40 19.67
C ILE A 310 3.07 7.50 20.68
N LYS A 311 2.34 8.63 20.68
CA LYS A 311 2.51 9.68 21.71
C LYS A 311 2.26 9.13 23.11
N TYR A 312 1.22 8.32 23.26
CA TYR A 312 0.88 7.64 24.51
C TYR A 312 1.97 6.65 24.93
N LEU A 313 2.41 5.78 24.01
CA LEU A 313 3.53 4.86 24.23
C LEU A 313 4.76 5.59 24.76
N LEU A 314 5.20 6.66 24.08
CA LEU A 314 6.39 7.40 24.48
C LEU A 314 6.24 8.06 25.85
N ASN A 315 5.04 8.60 26.17
CA ASN A 315 4.76 9.15 27.49
C ASN A 315 4.82 8.09 28.59
N GLU A 316 4.25 6.92 28.30
CA GLU A 316 4.18 5.82 29.26
C GLU A 316 5.54 5.16 29.46
N LEU A 317 6.34 5.00 28.40
CA LEU A 317 7.74 4.58 28.53
C LEU A 317 8.56 5.58 29.35
N GLN A 318 8.34 6.88 29.19
CA GLN A 318 9.02 7.90 29.99
C GLN A 318 8.58 7.89 31.46
N ARG A 319 7.35 7.48 31.74
CA ARG A 319 6.86 7.23 33.11
C ARG A 319 7.50 5.96 33.68
N LEU A 320 7.51 4.87 32.92
CA LEU A 320 8.10 3.58 33.30
C LEU A 320 9.60 3.67 33.50
N ASP A 321 10.33 4.49 32.73
CA ASP A 321 11.75 4.78 32.94
C ASP A 321 12.03 5.34 34.35
N LYS A 322 11.03 5.93 35.03
CA LYS A 322 11.19 6.40 36.42
C LYS A 322 10.75 5.38 37.47
N SER A 323 9.86 4.45 37.12
CA SER A 323 9.18 3.58 38.08
C SER A 323 9.49 2.09 37.95
N ASP A 324 9.97 1.64 36.79
CA ASP A 324 10.29 0.24 36.49
C ASP A 324 11.81 0.04 36.52
N PRO A 325 12.37 -0.67 37.53
CA PRO A 325 13.81 -0.89 37.66
C PRO A 325 14.45 -1.57 36.45
N THR A 326 13.67 -2.30 35.64
CA THR A 326 14.17 -2.98 34.44
C THR A 326 14.35 -2.04 33.25
N LEU A 327 13.71 -0.86 33.26
CA LEU A 327 13.78 0.17 32.22
C LEU A 327 14.52 1.43 32.69
N GLN A 328 14.72 1.59 34.00
CA GLN A 328 15.24 2.82 34.59
C GLN A 328 16.58 3.27 33.98
N GLY A 329 16.58 4.46 33.37
CA GLY A 329 17.74 5.10 32.77
C GLY A 329 18.20 4.44 31.47
N LYS A 330 17.41 3.53 30.88
CA LYS A 330 17.81 2.77 29.70
C LYS A 330 17.37 3.38 28.37
N LEU A 331 16.39 4.29 28.37
CA LEU A 331 15.81 4.82 27.14
C LEU A 331 16.13 6.32 26.99
N ASN A 332 16.56 6.73 25.79
CA ASN A 332 16.84 8.12 25.46
C ASN A 332 15.68 8.76 24.69
N PHE A 333 14.85 9.51 25.41
CA PHE A 333 13.69 10.21 24.83
C PHE A 333 14.03 11.49 24.05
N GLN A 334 15.31 11.89 24.00
CA GLN A 334 15.78 13.01 23.15
C GLN A 334 16.23 12.54 21.76
N GLN A 335 16.46 11.24 21.61
CA GLN A 335 16.86 10.59 20.36
C GLN A 335 15.84 9.53 20.00
N VAL A 336 14.65 9.97 19.57
CA VAL A 336 13.59 9.07 19.11
C VAL A 336 13.48 9.05 17.59
N GLY A 337 13.64 7.88 16.98
CA GLY A 337 13.32 7.62 15.57
C GLY A 337 11.97 6.92 15.43
N ALA A 338 11.33 7.03 14.26
CA ALA A 338 10.12 6.30 13.96
C ALA A 338 10.19 5.62 12.58
N ILE A 339 9.73 4.38 12.52
CA ILE A 339 9.63 3.59 11.29
C ILE A 339 8.19 3.14 11.13
N GLY A 340 7.63 3.23 9.93
CA GLY A 340 6.28 2.74 9.70
C GLY A 340 6.04 2.28 8.27
N GLN A 341 5.17 1.29 8.09
CA GLN A 341 4.83 0.74 6.77
C GLN A 341 3.37 1.01 6.41
N SER A 342 3.08 1.36 5.16
CA SER A 342 1.72 1.61 4.68
C SER A 342 0.98 2.64 5.54
N PHE A 343 -0.07 2.24 6.25
CA PHE A 343 -0.77 3.11 7.19
C PHE A 343 0.10 3.53 8.40
N GLY A 344 1.05 2.68 8.81
CA GLY A 344 2.13 3.05 9.72
C GLY A 344 3.07 4.09 9.13
N GLY A 345 3.29 4.09 7.81
CA GLY A 345 4.05 5.11 7.09
C GLY A 345 3.40 6.49 7.20
N TYR A 346 2.09 6.57 6.95
CA TYR A 346 1.27 7.76 7.26
C TYR A 346 1.42 8.17 8.74
N THR A 347 1.34 7.19 9.64
CA THR A 347 1.40 7.42 11.09
C THR A 347 2.71 8.12 11.50
N VAL A 348 3.86 7.68 10.96
CA VAL A 348 5.15 8.28 11.30
C VAL A 348 5.40 9.62 10.60
N LEU A 349 4.86 9.83 9.39
CA LEU A 349 4.92 11.12 8.70
C LEU A 349 4.09 12.21 9.40
N THR A 350 2.92 11.85 9.94
CA THR A 350 2.11 12.78 10.75
C THR A 350 2.78 13.14 12.08
N LEU A 351 3.41 12.16 12.75
CA LEU A 351 4.23 12.41 13.94
C LEU A 351 5.41 13.35 13.65
N ALA A 352 5.96 13.33 12.42
CA ALA A 352 7.01 14.25 11.98
C ALA A 352 6.49 15.64 11.57
N GLY A 353 5.17 15.87 11.59
CA GLY A 353 4.55 17.18 11.42
C GLY A 353 3.75 17.38 10.14
N ALA A 354 3.52 16.32 9.33
CA ALA A 354 2.57 16.43 8.25
C ALA A 354 1.12 16.42 8.78
N ASN A 355 0.36 17.45 8.46
CA ASN A 355 -1.04 17.56 8.85
C ASN A 355 -1.96 16.95 7.79
N ILE A 356 -3.14 16.48 8.22
CA ILE A 356 -4.20 16.05 7.30
C ILE A 356 -4.65 17.26 6.46
N ASN A 357 -4.67 17.08 5.14
CA ASN A 357 -5.14 18.08 4.19
C ASN A 357 -6.56 17.76 3.73
N PHE A 358 -7.54 18.20 4.53
CA PHE A 358 -8.96 18.02 4.25
C PHE A 358 -9.44 18.69 2.96
N GLU A 359 -8.74 19.71 2.46
CA GLU A 359 -9.08 20.34 1.20
C GLU A 359 -8.72 19.43 0.02
N GLN A 360 -7.46 18.98 -0.03
CA GLN A 360 -6.98 18.04 -1.05
C GLN A 360 -7.79 16.73 -1.02
N LEU A 361 -7.98 16.17 0.18
CA LEU A 361 -8.68 14.91 0.34
C LEU A 361 -10.11 14.97 -0.22
N ARG A 362 -10.86 16.04 0.07
CA ARG A 362 -12.22 16.23 -0.48
C ARG A 362 -12.23 16.41 -2.01
N GLN A 363 -11.15 16.92 -2.59
CA GLN A 363 -11.04 17.05 -4.05
C GLN A 363 -10.81 15.69 -4.71
N ASP A 364 -9.95 14.84 -4.13
CA ASP A 364 -9.59 13.55 -4.69
C ASP A 364 -10.66 12.47 -4.45
N CYS A 365 -11.43 12.59 -3.35
CA CYS A 365 -12.46 11.64 -2.92
C CYS A 365 -13.86 11.93 -3.48
N LYS A 366 -13.97 12.64 -4.61
CA LYS A 366 -15.27 12.90 -5.24
C LYS A 366 -15.90 11.60 -5.78
N PRO A 367 -17.23 11.40 -5.65
CA PRO A 367 -17.92 10.17 -6.09
C PRO A 367 -17.76 9.82 -7.57
N ASP A 368 -17.53 10.82 -8.42
CA ASP A 368 -17.37 10.64 -9.87
C ASP A 368 -15.96 10.14 -10.26
N ASN A 369 -15.05 9.98 -9.30
CA ASN A 369 -13.72 9.45 -9.55
C ASN A 369 -13.80 7.96 -9.91
N SER A 370 -13.44 7.59 -11.14
CA SER A 370 -13.41 6.19 -11.61
C SER A 370 -12.11 5.46 -11.25
N SER A 371 -11.51 5.82 -10.11
CA SER A 371 -10.27 5.22 -9.62
C SER A 371 -10.50 3.79 -9.12
N PHE A 372 -9.52 2.91 -9.34
CA PHE A 372 -9.41 1.58 -8.71
C PHE A 372 -8.31 1.56 -7.64
N ASN A 373 -7.81 2.73 -7.23
CA ASN A 373 -6.71 2.83 -6.29
C ASN A 373 -7.18 2.56 -4.84
N LEU A 374 -6.78 1.41 -4.29
CA LEU A 374 -7.12 1.01 -2.92
C LEU A 374 -6.51 1.95 -1.86
N SER A 375 -5.32 2.52 -2.09
CA SER A 375 -4.75 3.49 -1.16
C SER A 375 -5.61 4.75 -1.07
N LEU A 376 -6.18 5.19 -2.19
CA LEU A 376 -7.06 6.35 -2.23
C LEU A 376 -8.35 6.05 -1.46
N PHE A 377 -8.97 4.88 -1.67
CA PHE A 377 -10.17 4.50 -0.93
C PHE A 377 -9.95 4.45 0.58
N LEU A 378 -8.80 3.95 1.03
CA LEU A 378 -8.42 3.99 2.44
C LEU A 378 -8.27 5.44 2.93
N GLN A 379 -7.55 6.28 2.19
CA GLN A 379 -7.37 7.70 2.54
C GLN A 379 -8.70 8.46 2.59
N CYS A 380 -9.63 8.16 1.69
CA CYS A 380 -10.94 8.80 1.65
C CYS A 380 -11.79 8.53 2.91
N GLN A 381 -11.52 7.49 3.69
CA GLN A 381 -12.19 7.31 4.98
C GLN A 381 -11.96 8.50 5.91
N ALA A 382 -10.82 9.19 5.81
CA ALA A 382 -10.55 10.37 6.61
C ALA A 382 -11.49 11.56 6.30
N THR A 383 -12.31 11.52 5.24
CA THR A 383 -13.34 12.55 5.01
C THR A 383 -14.46 12.52 6.04
N ASP A 384 -14.62 11.41 6.77
CA ASP A 384 -15.62 11.26 7.84
C ASP A 384 -15.18 11.97 9.14
N LEU A 385 -13.93 12.44 9.20
CA LEU A 385 -13.41 13.19 10.34
C LEU A 385 -13.83 14.67 10.29
N PRO A 386 -14.09 15.30 11.44
CA PRO A 386 -14.26 16.75 11.51
C PRO A 386 -13.04 17.49 10.92
N PRO A 387 -13.22 18.41 9.96
CA PRO A 387 -12.11 19.09 9.31
C PRO A 387 -11.50 20.16 10.23
N LYS A 388 -10.58 19.74 11.09
CA LYS A 388 -9.84 20.60 12.02
C LYS A 388 -8.36 20.25 12.02
N ASN A 389 -7.54 21.14 12.57
CA ASN A 389 -6.15 20.79 12.82
C ASN A 389 -6.06 19.83 14.01
N TYR A 390 -5.41 18.69 13.80
CA TYR A 390 -5.15 17.71 14.85
C TYR A 390 -3.69 17.83 15.28
N GLU A 391 -3.42 17.97 16.58
CA GLU A 391 -2.06 18.08 17.13
C GLU A 391 -1.37 16.70 17.18
N LEU A 392 -1.06 16.16 16.01
CA LEU A 392 -0.53 14.81 15.83
C LEU A 392 1.00 14.74 15.92
N LYS A 393 1.70 15.85 15.63
CA LYS A 393 3.17 15.93 15.73
C LYS A 393 3.64 15.57 17.13
N ASP A 394 4.79 14.89 17.23
CA ASP A 394 5.50 14.69 18.49
C ASP A 394 6.95 15.17 18.36
N ASP A 395 7.32 16.18 19.15
CA ASP A 395 8.64 16.82 19.06
C ASP A 395 9.80 15.90 19.46
N ARG A 396 9.54 14.75 20.09
CA ARG A 396 10.59 13.76 20.37
C ARG A 396 11.06 13.04 19.11
N ILE A 397 10.23 12.94 18.07
CA ILE A 397 10.59 12.27 16.82
C ILE A 397 11.59 13.11 16.03
N LYS A 398 12.79 12.58 15.83
CA LYS A 398 13.93 13.27 15.19
C LYS A 398 14.35 12.68 13.84
N ALA A 399 13.86 11.50 13.46
CA ALA A 399 14.12 10.89 12.16
C ALA A 399 12.98 9.92 11.79
N VAL A 400 12.58 9.87 10.52
CA VAL A 400 11.49 8.99 10.05
C VAL A 400 11.90 8.15 8.85
N ILE A 401 11.55 6.85 8.89
CA ILE A 401 11.58 5.95 7.73
C ILE A 401 10.13 5.50 7.45
N ALA A 402 9.60 5.86 6.28
CA ALA A 402 8.27 5.45 5.86
C ALA A 402 8.37 4.47 4.68
N ILE A 403 7.88 3.25 4.87
CA ILE A 403 7.97 2.14 3.91
C ILE A 403 6.63 1.98 3.20
N ASN A 404 6.60 2.12 1.88
CA ASN A 404 5.38 2.11 1.07
C ASN A 404 4.21 2.90 1.73
N PRO A 405 4.42 4.14 2.23
CA PRO A 405 3.38 4.88 2.93
C PRO A 405 2.16 5.11 2.03
N ILE A 406 0.99 5.27 2.66
CA ILE A 406 -0.25 5.76 2.04
C ILE A 406 -0.56 7.17 2.55
N ASP A 407 -0.13 8.19 1.83
CA ASP A 407 -0.02 9.54 2.39
C ASP A 407 -0.41 10.68 1.42
N SER A 408 -0.49 10.40 0.12
CA SER A 408 -0.45 11.44 -0.90
C SER A 408 -1.67 12.36 -0.91
N SER A 409 -2.87 11.80 -0.80
CA SER A 409 -4.12 12.57 -0.79
C SER A 409 -4.46 13.08 0.62
N VAL A 410 -4.30 12.23 1.64
CA VAL A 410 -4.65 12.55 3.03
C VAL A 410 -3.73 13.61 3.63
N LEU A 411 -2.43 13.64 3.29
CA LEU A 411 -1.51 14.68 3.74
C LEU A 411 -1.35 15.79 2.70
N GLY A 412 -1.42 15.46 1.41
CA GLY A 412 -1.20 16.39 0.31
C GLY A 412 0.19 17.05 0.33
N GLN A 413 0.46 17.88 -0.67
CA GLN A 413 1.67 18.70 -0.67
C GLN A 413 1.71 19.66 0.53
N GLY A 414 0.54 20.19 0.93
CA GLY A 414 0.40 21.11 2.06
C GLY A 414 0.89 20.52 3.38
N GLY A 415 0.56 19.26 3.69
CA GLY A 415 1.02 18.57 4.88
C GLY A 415 2.46 18.09 4.77
N ILE A 416 2.82 17.40 3.68
CA ILE A 416 4.16 16.79 3.53
C ILE A 416 5.27 17.85 3.52
N SER A 417 5.03 19.03 2.94
CA SER A 417 6.01 20.11 2.92
C SER A 417 6.34 20.70 4.29
N GLN A 418 5.50 20.47 5.32
CA GLN A 418 5.75 20.92 6.69
C GLN A 418 6.82 20.08 7.41
N ILE A 419 7.10 18.86 6.93
CA ILE A 419 8.07 17.99 7.58
C ILE A 419 9.48 18.60 7.45
N LYS A 420 10.09 18.87 8.60
CA LYS A 420 11.49 19.33 8.73
C LYS A 420 12.44 18.23 9.21
N THR A 421 11.88 17.19 9.81
CA THR A 421 12.58 15.99 10.25
C THR A 421 13.19 15.27 9.04
N PRO A 422 14.40 14.70 9.13
CA PRO A 422 14.94 13.80 8.11
C PRO A 422 13.97 12.67 7.78
N VAL A 423 13.78 12.39 6.48
CA VAL A 423 12.84 11.36 6.00
C VAL A 423 13.51 10.43 4.99
N MET A 424 13.35 9.13 5.18
CA MET A 424 13.56 8.14 4.13
C MET A 424 12.21 7.56 3.70
N LEU A 425 11.87 7.68 2.43
CA LEU A 425 10.76 6.97 1.81
C LEU A 425 11.30 5.72 1.12
N VAL A 426 10.73 4.56 1.40
CA VAL A 426 11.05 3.29 0.72
C VAL A 426 9.86 2.92 -0.17
N THR A 427 10.14 2.52 -1.42
CA THR A 427 9.11 2.24 -2.41
C THR A 427 9.41 0.98 -3.22
N GLY A 428 8.37 0.19 -3.49
CA GLY A 428 8.42 -0.99 -4.36
C GLY A 428 7.76 -0.75 -5.71
N SER A 429 8.44 -1.12 -6.81
CA SER A 429 7.96 -0.81 -8.16
C SER A 429 6.70 -1.57 -8.58
N GLN A 430 6.37 -2.67 -7.90
CA GLN A 430 5.18 -3.50 -8.15
C GLN A 430 4.17 -3.43 -6.99
N ASP A 431 4.23 -2.37 -6.18
CA ASP A 431 3.21 -2.10 -5.17
C ASP A 431 1.92 -1.61 -5.83
N VAL A 432 0.92 -2.49 -5.88
CA VAL A 432 -0.42 -2.18 -6.41
C VAL A 432 -1.38 -1.65 -5.33
N PHE A 433 -1.04 -1.78 -4.05
CA PHE A 433 -1.88 -1.35 -2.93
C PHE A 433 -1.60 0.10 -2.54
N ALA A 434 -0.33 0.51 -2.60
CA ALA A 434 0.14 1.88 -2.46
C ALA A 434 0.95 2.27 -3.71
N PRO A 435 0.28 2.59 -4.84
CA PRO A 435 0.93 2.79 -6.12
C PRO A 435 2.08 3.80 -6.05
N PRO A 436 3.32 3.40 -6.42
CA PRO A 436 4.51 4.07 -5.95
C PRO A 436 4.71 5.48 -6.51
N VAL A 437 4.22 5.72 -7.73
CA VAL A 437 4.27 7.05 -8.33
C VAL A 437 3.43 8.05 -7.54
N PHE A 438 2.23 7.64 -7.12
CA PHE A 438 1.30 8.52 -6.41
C PHE A 438 1.67 8.66 -4.94
N GLU A 439 2.05 7.57 -4.28
CA GLU A 439 2.18 7.49 -2.82
C GLU A 439 3.62 7.66 -2.29
N GLN A 440 4.66 7.55 -3.12
CA GLN A 440 6.04 7.78 -2.63
C GLN A 440 6.83 8.75 -3.50
N ILE A 441 6.87 8.52 -4.82
CA ILE A 441 7.73 9.30 -5.72
C ILE A 441 7.26 10.75 -5.80
N ARG A 442 5.96 10.98 -6.02
CA ARG A 442 5.40 12.34 -6.05
C ARG A 442 5.50 13.03 -4.68
N PRO A 443 5.06 12.43 -3.56
CA PRO A 443 5.30 12.93 -2.20
C PRO A 443 6.75 13.29 -1.88
N PHE A 444 7.73 12.52 -2.36
CA PHE A 444 9.15 12.82 -2.16
C PHE A 444 9.55 14.20 -2.71
N THR A 445 8.91 14.65 -3.79
CA THR A 445 9.14 15.99 -4.37
C THR A 445 8.60 17.11 -3.49
N TRP A 446 7.63 16.82 -2.61
CA TRP A 446 6.98 17.80 -1.74
C TRP A 446 7.74 18.03 -0.43
N LEU A 447 8.60 17.09 -0.02
CA LEU A 447 9.46 17.24 1.14
C LEU A 447 10.40 18.45 0.97
N SER A 448 10.34 19.39 1.92
CA SER A 448 11.10 20.63 1.89
C SER A 448 12.50 20.52 2.51
N GLY A 449 12.75 19.49 3.32
CA GLY A 449 14.05 19.24 3.94
C GLY A 449 15.11 18.72 2.96
N SER A 450 16.37 19.04 3.22
CA SER A 450 17.52 18.55 2.44
C SER A 450 17.93 17.12 2.81
N ASN A 451 17.62 16.67 4.03
CA ASN A 451 17.92 15.33 4.52
C ASN A 451 16.78 14.37 4.16
N LYS A 452 16.61 14.13 2.86
CA LYS A 452 15.57 13.25 2.33
C LYS A 452 16.16 12.17 1.43
N TYR A 453 15.62 10.97 1.52
CA TYR A 453 16.05 9.82 0.74
C TYR A 453 14.84 9.10 0.15
N LEU A 454 14.96 8.67 -1.09
CA LEU A 454 14.00 7.80 -1.75
C LEU A 454 14.71 6.51 -2.15
N ALA A 455 14.42 5.43 -1.45
CA ALA A 455 14.93 4.09 -1.74
C ALA A 455 13.94 3.36 -2.68
N LEU A 456 14.35 3.16 -3.93
CA LEU A 456 13.59 2.47 -4.97
C LEU A 456 14.01 1.01 -5.01
N ILE A 457 13.05 0.09 -4.88
CA ILE A 457 13.30 -1.36 -4.99
C ILE A 457 12.50 -1.90 -6.17
N GLU A 458 13.22 -2.34 -7.21
CA GLU A 458 12.63 -2.98 -8.37
C GLU A 458 11.94 -4.28 -7.97
N ASN A 459 10.82 -4.62 -8.61
CA ASN A 459 10.05 -5.86 -8.41
C ASN A 459 9.51 -6.10 -6.98
N ALA A 460 9.80 -5.20 -6.03
CA ALA A 460 9.21 -5.23 -4.71
C ALA A 460 7.73 -4.83 -4.76
N THR A 461 6.94 -5.52 -3.96
CA THR A 461 5.49 -5.35 -3.80
C THR A 461 5.18 -4.67 -2.47
N HIS A 462 3.90 -4.49 -2.16
CA HIS A 462 3.47 -3.98 -0.86
C HIS A 462 3.96 -4.86 0.31
N PHE A 463 4.15 -6.15 0.05
CA PHE A 463 4.45 -7.18 1.05
C PHE A 463 5.94 -7.49 1.17
N SER A 464 6.79 -6.99 0.27
CA SER A 464 8.22 -7.35 0.25
C SER A 464 8.99 -6.91 1.50
N ALA A 465 8.49 -5.91 2.24
CA ALA A 465 9.12 -5.38 3.44
C ALA A 465 8.62 -6.00 4.75
N ILE A 466 7.52 -6.76 4.73
CA ILE A 466 6.93 -7.35 5.93
C ILE A 466 7.27 -8.84 6.02
N ALA A 467 7.56 -9.30 7.24
CA ALA A 467 7.74 -10.72 7.53
C ALA A 467 6.52 -11.54 7.11
N GLU A 468 6.73 -12.83 6.83
CA GLU A 468 5.63 -13.74 6.53
C GLU A 468 4.68 -13.82 7.74
N PRO A 469 3.35 -13.79 7.51
CA PRO A 469 2.39 -13.94 8.59
C PRO A 469 2.51 -15.33 9.20
N THR A 470 2.26 -15.42 10.50
CA THR A 470 1.99 -16.68 11.19
C THR A 470 0.50 -17.03 11.07
N PRO A 471 0.08 -18.28 11.34
CA PRO A 471 -1.34 -18.65 11.31
C PRO A 471 -2.22 -17.78 12.22
N GLU A 472 -1.67 -17.23 13.29
CA GLU A 472 -2.38 -16.39 14.25
C GLU A 472 -2.67 -14.97 13.73
N ASN A 473 -1.92 -14.49 12.75
CA ASN A 473 -2.07 -13.14 12.21
C ASN A 473 -2.28 -13.08 10.69
N ASP A 474 -2.51 -14.22 10.05
CA ASP A 474 -2.99 -14.29 8.68
C ASP A 474 -4.47 -13.87 8.64
N VAL A 475 -4.70 -12.61 8.24
CA VAL A 475 -6.04 -12.01 8.20
C VAL A 475 -6.77 -12.36 6.91
N LEU A 476 -6.08 -12.24 5.79
CA LEU A 476 -6.63 -12.43 4.45
C LEU A 476 -5.61 -13.18 3.60
N PRO A 477 -6.03 -14.23 2.88
CA PRO A 477 -5.13 -14.96 2.00
C PRO A 477 -4.65 -14.03 0.89
N VAL A 478 -3.34 -13.79 0.84
CA VAL A 478 -2.72 -13.00 -0.23
C VAL A 478 -2.32 -13.94 -1.37
N PRO A 479 -2.84 -13.74 -2.60
CA PRO A 479 -2.43 -14.54 -3.74
C PRO A 479 -0.91 -14.53 -3.95
N PRO A 480 -0.26 -15.67 -4.26
CA PRO A 480 1.18 -15.73 -4.47
C PRO A 480 1.71 -14.70 -5.48
N ALA A 481 0.93 -14.41 -6.53
CA ALA A 481 1.26 -13.41 -7.54
C ALA A 481 1.44 -11.98 -6.99
N LEU A 482 0.84 -11.65 -5.85
CA LEU A 482 0.96 -10.34 -5.20
C LEU A 482 2.14 -10.25 -4.22
N LEU A 483 2.76 -11.38 -3.85
CA LEU A 483 3.89 -11.40 -2.92
C LEU A 483 5.18 -10.91 -3.57
N GLY A 484 5.35 -11.19 -4.87
CA GLY A 484 6.56 -10.87 -5.62
C GLY A 484 7.70 -11.87 -5.36
N PRO A 485 8.95 -11.48 -5.69
CA PRO A 485 10.14 -12.31 -5.47
C PRO A 485 10.45 -12.61 -3.99
N ASP A 486 11.45 -13.46 -3.75
CA ASP A 486 11.98 -13.74 -2.41
C ASP A 486 12.38 -12.45 -1.68
N ARG A 487 11.93 -12.30 -0.42
CA ARG A 487 11.98 -11.03 0.33
C ARG A 487 13.29 -10.80 1.06
N ALA A 488 14.20 -11.78 1.10
CA ALA A 488 15.41 -11.70 1.93
C ALA A 488 16.31 -10.51 1.55
N ALA A 489 16.36 -10.16 0.26
CA ALA A 489 17.09 -8.98 -0.20
C ALA A 489 16.51 -7.68 0.36
N VAL A 490 15.17 -7.53 0.37
CA VAL A 490 14.51 -6.33 0.92
C VAL A 490 14.75 -6.20 2.42
N TYR A 491 14.69 -7.29 3.18
CA TYR A 491 15.03 -7.27 4.61
C TYR A 491 16.47 -6.82 4.83
N SER A 492 17.40 -7.34 4.02
CA SER A 492 18.81 -6.97 4.07
C SER A 492 19.03 -5.48 3.77
N TYR A 493 18.31 -4.92 2.80
CA TYR A 493 18.36 -3.48 2.48
C TYR A 493 17.82 -2.64 3.62
N LEU A 494 16.64 -2.99 4.15
CA LEU A 494 16.02 -2.25 5.24
C LEU A 494 16.88 -2.28 6.50
N ASN A 495 17.52 -3.42 6.80
CA ASN A 495 18.50 -3.54 7.87
C ASN A 495 19.66 -2.55 7.71
N ALA A 496 20.32 -2.56 6.55
CA ALA A 496 21.47 -1.69 6.30
C ALA A 496 21.10 -0.21 6.24
N LEU A 497 20.03 0.13 5.51
CA LEU A 497 19.60 1.52 5.31
C LEU A 497 19.03 2.13 6.59
N SER A 498 18.31 1.37 7.41
CA SER A 498 17.79 1.87 8.69
C SER A 498 18.93 2.19 9.65
N VAL A 499 19.93 1.33 9.76
CA VAL A 499 21.14 1.61 10.57
C VAL A 499 21.84 2.85 10.04
N ALA A 500 22.16 2.90 8.75
CA ALA A 500 22.84 4.04 8.14
C ALA A 500 22.10 5.37 8.36
N PHE A 501 20.78 5.35 8.19
CA PHE A 501 19.92 6.52 8.32
C PHE A 501 19.83 7.01 9.77
N LEU A 502 19.58 6.11 10.71
CA LEU A 502 19.44 6.44 12.13
C LEU A 502 20.79 6.87 12.73
N GLU A 503 21.89 6.17 12.43
CA GLU A 503 23.23 6.59 12.86
C GLU A 503 23.57 8.00 12.34
N THR A 504 23.26 8.28 11.07
CA THR A 504 23.52 9.58 10.46
C THR A 504 22.69 10.71 11.08
N HIS A 505 21.37 10.52 11.19
CA HIS A 505 20.43 11.61 11.44
C HIS A 505 19.90 11.67 12.87
N LEU A 506 19.84 10.52 13.56
CA LEU A 506 19.42 10.46 14.96
C LEU A 506 20.61 10.65 15.90
N LEU A 507 21.75 10.02 15.58
CA LEU A 507 22.96 10.04 16.41
C LEU A 507 24.03 11.01 15.92
N ASN A 508 23.79 11.70 14.80
CA ASN A 508 24.71 12.66 14.20
C ASN A 508 26.10 12.08 13.90
N ARG A 509 26.16 10.83 13.40
CA ARG A 509 27.40 10.15 13.00
C ARG A 509 27.66 10.30 11.49
N PRO A 510 28.40 11.33 11.04
CA PRO A 510 28.55 11.63 9.62
C PRO A 510 29.27 10.54 8.81
N GLU A 511 30.04 9.67 9.46
CA GLU A 511 30.72 8.53 8.85
C GLU A 511 29.74 7.51 8.23
N TYR A 512 28.49 7.49 8.68
CA TYR A 512 27.44 6.64 8.11
C TYR A 512 26.81 7.22 6.84
N ARG A 513 27.05 8.51 6.50
CA ARG A 513 26.46 9.16 5.32
C ARG A 513 26.85 8.48 4.01
N SER A 514 28.02 7.86 3.93
CA SER A 514 28.43 7.13 2.72
C SER A 514 27.49 5.98 2.38
N TYR A 515 26.87 5.35 3.39
CA TYR A 515 25.92 4.26 3.20
C TYR A 515 24.52 4.74 2.76
N LEU A 516 24.30 6.04 2.64
CA LEU A 516 23.06 6.61 2.14
C LEU A 516 23.22 7.19 0.72
N GLN A 517 24.34 6.87 0.06
CA GLN A 517 24.64 7.30 -1.31
C GLN A 517 24.18 6.27 -2.34
N PRO A 518 23.89 6.69 -3.59
CA PRO A 518 23.53 5.78 -4.67
C PRO A 518 24.55 4.65 -4.91
N SER A 519 25.84 4.90 -4.64
CA SER A 519 26.91 3.91 -4.77
C SER A 519 26.81 2.76 -3.78
N TYR A 520 26.38 3.01 -2.53
CA TYR A 520 26.14 1.92 -1.58
C TYR A 520 24.93 1.08 -1.98
N ALA A 521 23.86 1.73 -2.43
CA ALA A 521 22.67 1.05 -2.94
C ALA A 521 23.03 0.08 -4.08
N THR A 522 23.83 0.55 -5.03
CA THR A 522 24.35 -0.28 -6.13
C THR A 522 25.21 -1.44 -5.62
N PHE A 523 26.08 -1.19 -4.64
CA PHE A 523 26.97 -2.21 -4.06
C PHE A 523 26.22 -3.35 -3.37
N ILE A 524 25.13 -3.07 -2.65
CA ILE A 524 24.35 -4.10 -1.95
C ILE A 524 23.21 -4.68 -2.80
N SER A 525 22.91 -4.08 -3.95
CA SER A 525 21.82 -4.47 -4.84
C SER A 525 21.92 -5.94 -5.28
N LYS A 526 20.77 -6.60 -5.45
CA LYS A 526 20.65 -8.01 -5.80
C LYS A 526 19.44 -8.21 -6.71
N GLU A 527 19.66 -8.75 -7.89
CA GLU A 527 18.59 -9.14 -8.80
C GLU A 527 17.70 -10.25 -8.20
N PRO A 528 16.39 -10.27 -8.50
CA PRO A 528 15.65 -9.33 -9.35
C PRO A 528 15.16 -8.06 -8.60
N LEU A 529 15.59 -7.85 -7.35
CA LEU A 529 15.13 -6.76 -6.48
C LEU A 529 16.15 -5.62 -6.44
N ASN A 530 16.45 -5.02 -7.58
CA ASN A 530 17.50 -4.00 -7.65
C ASN A 530 17.18 -2.77 -6.80
N LEU A 531 18.16 -2.34 -5.99
CA LEU A 531 18.05 -1.19 -5.10
C LEU A 531 18.70 0.06 -5.71
N SER A 532 18.02 1.19 -5.60
CA SER A 532 18.56 2.52 -5.91
C SER A 532 18.17 3.52 -4.84
N ILE A 533 19.02 4.53 -4.61
CA ILE A 533 18.72 5.62 -3.68
C ILE A 533 18.85 6.94 -4.40
N LEU A 534 17.87 7.82 -4.21
CA LEU A 534 17.93 9.22 -4.61
C LEU A 534 17.93 10.10 -3.36
N GLN A 535 18.71 11.16 -3.38
CA GLN A 535 18.79 12.16 -2.30
C GLN A 535 18.02 13.44 -2.63
N SER A 536 17.59 13.59 -3.89
CA SER A 536 16.80 14.71 -4.35
C SER A 536 15.97 14.35 -5.58
N LEU A 537 14.81 14.95 -5.70
CA LEU A 537 13.97 14.95 -6.90
C LEU A 537 13.10 16.21 -6.85
N SER A 538 13.25 17.09 -7.83
CA SER A 538 12.42 18.29 -7.94
C SER A 538 11.07 17.98 -8.59
N VAL A 539 10.07 18.82 -8.33
CA VAL A 539 8.77 18.74 -9.01
C VAL A 539 8.94 18.87 -10.53
N ALA A 540 9.86 19.71 -11.00
CA ALA A 540 10.14 19.88 -12.42
C ALA A 540 10.71 18.60 -13.05
N GLN A 541 11.72 17.99 -12.42
CA GLN A 541 12.28 16.70 -12.87
C GLN A 541 11.22 15.59 -12.87
N PHE A 542 10.42 15.50 -11.80
CA PHE A 542 9.33 14.52 -11.75
C PHE A 542 8.31 14.74 -12.86
N ASN A 543 7.80 15.97 -13.03
CA ASN A 543 6.82 16.28 -14.08
C ASN A 543 7.37 16.01 -15.47
N GLN A 544 8.66 16.23 -15.68
CA GLN A 544 9.33 15.95 -16.94
C GLN A 544 9.29 14.46 -17.29
N VAL A 545 9.65 13.60 -16.32
CA VAL A 545 9.60 12.15 -16.47
C VAL A 545 8.15 11.65 -16.58
N TRP A 546 7.24 12.19 -15.77
CA TRP A 546 5.83 11.78 -15.73
C TRP A 546 5.02 12.20 -16.97
N SER A 547 5.32 13.36 -17.55
CA SER A 547 4.65 13.88 -18.76
C SER A 547 5.21 13.30 -20.06
N GLY A 548 6.33 12.57 -20.01
CA GLY A 548 7.02 12.05 -21.20
C GLY A 548 7.78 13.12 -21.99
N SER A 549 8.01 14.30 -21.41
CA SER A 549 8.70 15.41 -22.09
C SER A 549 10.21 15.26 -21.92
N THR A 550 10.94 14.80 -22.93
CA THR A 550 12.42 14.86 -22.91
C THR A 550 12.90 16.30 -22.77
N PRO A 551 14.03 16.59 -22.07
CA PRO A 551 14.56 17.93 -22.06
C PRO A 551 15.03 18.25 -23.48
N GLN A 552 14.46 19.29 -24.11
CA GLN A 552 15.22 20.02 -25.11
C GLN A 552 16.50 20.45 -24.41
N SER A 553 17.63 19.92 -24.87
CA SER A 553 18.93 20.42 -24.48
C SER A 553 18.89 21.94 -24.70
N SER A 554 19.19 22.69 -23.65
CA SER A 554 19.50 24.10 -23.78
C SER A 554 20.70 24.19 -24.71
N LYS A 555 20.43 24.46 -26.00
CA LYS A 555 21.48 24.93 -26.91
C LYS A 555 22.11 26.16 -26.25
N PRO A 556 23.44 26.24 -26.18
CA PRO A 556 24.11 27.45 -25.72
C PRO A 556 23.62 28.63 -26.55
N SER A 557 23.30 29.73 -25.90
CA SER A 557 23.06 31.02 -26.54
C SER A 557 24.22 31.32 -27.50
N ASN A 558 23.92 31.40 -28.79
CA ASN A 558 24.90 31.84 -29.79
C ASN A 558 25.48 33.20 -29.37
N PRO A 559 26.82 33.38 -29.38
CA PRO A 559 27.40 34.70 -29.19
C PRO A 559 26.96 35.63 -30.33
N GLN A 560 26.57 36.85 -29.98
CA GLN A 560 26.21 37.89 -30.95
C GLN A 560 27.35 38.07 -31.98
N PRO A 561 27.03 38.17 -33.29
CA PRO A 561 28.04 38.50 -34.27
C PRO A 561 28.48 39.96 -34.12
N THR A 562 29.78 40.15 -33.88
CA THR A 562 30.46 41.43 -34.00
C THR A 562 30.39 41.93 -35.44
N SER A 563 29.88 43.15 -35.62
CA SER A 563 29.85 43.83 -36.91
C SER A 563 31.24 44.35 -37.27
N THR A 564 31.84 43.84 -38.35
CA THR A 564 32.96 44.47 -39.05
C THR A 564 32.48 45.09 -40.37
N PRO A 565 33.04 46.25 -40.80
CA PRO A 565 32.47 47.06 -41.86
C PRO A 565 32.89 46.60 -43.26
N TYR A 566 31.93 46.68 -44.19
CA TYR A 566 32.07 46.33 -45.60
C TYR A 566 32.80 47.45 -46.38
N GLN A 567 33.90 47.13 -47.07
CA GLN A 567 34.50 47.97 -48.11
C GLN A 567 34.19 47.38 -49.49
N PRO A 568 33.77 48.19 -50.49
CA PRO A 568 33.35 47.68 -51.79
C PRO A 568 34.52 47.53 -52.76
N LEU A 569 34.52 46.43 -53.53
CA LEU A 569 35.36 46.28 -54.72
C LEU A 569 34.50 46.13 -55.97
N ARG A 570 34.80 47.04 -56.91
CA ARG A 570 34.44 47.12 -58.35
C ARG A 570 34.55 45.73 -59.01
N GLN A 571 33.76 45.33 -60.01
CA GLN A 571 33.20 46.01 -61.19
C GLN A 571 31.84 45.43 -61.56
#